data_AF-A0A7X7R1Q9-F1
#
_entry.id   AF-A0A7X7R1Q9-F1
#
_cell.length_a   1.000
_cell.length_b   1.000
_cell.length_c   1.000
_cell.angle_alpha   90.00
_cell.angle_beta   90.00
_cell.angle_gamma   90.00
#
_symmetry.space_group_name_H-M   'P 1'
#
loop_
_entity.id
_entity.type
_entity.pdbx_description
1 polymer ?
#
loop_
_entity_poly.entity_id
_entity_poly.type
_entity_poly.pdbx_seq_one_letter_code
_entity_poly.pdbx_strand_id
1 'polypeptide(L)'
;NYFEQMKGRGTRTIDKDTLKQVSRTANSKSHFVIVDAVGATKSKKTDSRPWERKPTVALIDLLNAITMGVEEEDLFLSLANRLIRLEQQITEKEKEKLLEYSGGKNLKQITKELVSAYDPDAIEELAESKIEAHCSTAAMHCGSSPDSIRADLSPQAIDDFKKQAQQELIREAASTFNGELNEYIDNIRKEHEQIIDHINIDKVTESKWDSFTTEKAYETVKNFTEYLKKNKDEIQALSIFYNQPYNRRNVTFKMIKEVMDKINMEQPMLAPDYVWDAYVVVDEINEDYTQAKSIASLTKLVSLIRRACDIDNVLTPFDKTINENFRKWIFEKNAGNHKRFTEEQMDWLRMIKAHIVNSFHIEMEDLDLTPFNAKGGRGKMKQLFGDETEAILKELNEVLVA
;
A
#
# COMPACT_ATOMS: atom_id res chain seq x y z
N ASN A 1 33.29 7.43 -39.74
CA ASN A 1 33.57 7.11 -38.32
C ASN A 1 32.94 5.76 -37.99
N TYR A 2 33.73 4.73 -37.64
CA TYR A 2 33.23 3.36 -37.38
C TYR A 2 32.23 3.31 -36.22
N PHE A 3 32.44 4.15 -35.20
CA PHE A 3 31.54 4.26 -34.05
C PHE A 3 30.13 4.75 -34.45
N GLU A 4 30.04 5.73 -35.35
CA GLU A 4 28.76 6.23 -35.88
C GLU A 4 28.06 5.18 -36.77
N GLN A 5 28.83 4.38 -37.53
CA GLN A 5 28.25 3.26 -38.28
C GLN A 5 27.68 2.18 -37.35
N MET A 6 28.33 1.91 -36.21
CA MET A 6 27.79 1.01 -35.19
C MET A 6 26.52 1.56 -34.56
N LYS A 7 26.48 2.86 -34.22
CA LYS A 7 25.25 3.54 -33.76
C LYS A 7 24.12 3.42 -34.78
N GLY A 8 24.43 3.64 -36.07
CA GLY A 8 23.47 3.50 -37.17
C GLY A 8 22.89 2.10 -37.36
N ARG A 9 23.58 1.04 -36.90
CA ARG A 9 23.00 -0.32 -36.87
C ARG A 9 22.02 -0.48 -35.71
N GLY A 10 22.34 0.13 -34.56
CA GLY A 10 21.48 0.13 -33.37
C GLY A 10 20.17 0.89 -33.59
N THR A 11 20.17 1.98 -34.36
CA THR A 11 18.98 2.81 -34.62
C THR A 11 17.98 2.21 -35.62
N ARG A 12 18.30 1.09 -36.28
CA ARG A 12 17.38 0.44 -37.22
C ARG A 12 16.10 0.00 -36.51
N THR A 13 14.95 0.31 -37.09
CA THR A 13 13.65 -0.16 -36.62
C THR A 13 13.44 -1.62 -37.00
N ILE A 14 12.76 -2.37 -36.14
CA ILE A 14 12.35 -3.76 -36.37
C ILE A 14 10.89 -3.87 -35.94
N ASP A 15 10.08 -4.57 -36.71
CA ASP A 15 8.69 -4.79 -36.37
C ASP A 15 8.55 -5.83 -35.24
N LYS A 16 7.39 -5.81 -34.58
CA LYS A 16 7.10 -6.65 -33.42
C LYS A 16 7.14 -8.14 -33.74
N ASP A 17 6.65 -8.55 -34.90
CA ASP A 17 6.55 -9.97 -35.26
C ASP A 17 7.92 -10.54 -35.59
N THR A 18 8.73 -9.81 -36.36
CA THR A 18 10.12 -10.15 -36.65
C THR A 18 10.98 -10.14 -35.38
N LEU A 19 10.78 -9.19 -34.46
CA LEU A 19 11.50 -9.17 -33.19
C LEU A 19 11.19 -10.42 -32.34
N LYS A 20 9.91 -10.84 -32.30
CA LYS A 20 9.47 -12.03 -31.57
C LYS A 20 10.03 -13.34 -32.14
N GLN A 21 10.33 -13.39 -33.43
CA GLN A 21 10.98 -14.56 -34.05
C GLN A 21 12.39 -14.80 -33.49
N VAL A 22 13.12 -13.73 -33.18
CA VAL A 22 14.49 -13.80 -32.65
C VAL A 22 14.55 -13.77 -31.11
N SER A 23 13.56 -13.17 -30.45
CA SER A 23 13.46 -13.13 -28.98
C SER A 23 12.01 -13.24 -28.52
N ARG A 24 11.65 -14.41 -27.98
CA ARG A 24 10.28 -14.71 -27.54
C ARG A 24 9.78 -13.86 -26.36
N THR A 25 10.70 -13.26 -25.60
CA THR A 25 10.40 -12.43 -24.43
C THR A 25 10.31 -10.94 -24.76
N ALA A 26 10.78 -10.50 -25.94
CA ALA A 26 10.76 -9.10 -26.33
C ALA A 26 9.42 -8.73 -27.01
N ASN A 27 8.75 -7.70 -26.49
CA ASN A 27 7.47 -7.23 -27.04
C ASN A 27 7.62 -6.17 -28.14
N SER A 28 8.58 -5.26 -28.00
CA SER A 28 8.90 -4.22 -28.99
C SER A 28 10.34 -3.72 -28.75
N LYS A 29 10.95 -3.13 -29.77
CA LYS A 29 12.28 -2.52 -29.65
C LYS A 29 12.12 -1.05 -29.26
N SER A 30 12.11 -0.77 -27.95
CA SER A 30 11.98 0.59 -27.43
C SER A 30 13.27 1.41 -27.50
N HIS A 31 14.42 0.78 -27.28
CA HIS A 31 15.72 1.43 -27.32
C HIS A 31 16.86 0.42 -27.52
N PHE A 32 18.08 0.93 -27.68
CA PHE A 32 19.31 0.15 -27.60
C PHE A 32 20.29 0.85 -26.67
N VAL A 33 21.12 0.07 -25.99
CA VAL A 33 22.15 0.58 -25.08
C VAL A 33 23.51 0.30 -25.68
N ILE A 34 24.36 1.32 -25.73
CA ILE A 34 25.79 1.17 -26.05
C ILE A 34 26.54 1.32 -24.74
N VAL A 35 27.23 0.25 -24.33
CA VAL A 35 28.15 0.28 -23.19
C VAL A 35 29.53 0.68 -23.71
N ASP A 36 29.90 1.93 -23.44
CA ASP A 36 31.21 2.47 -23.81
C ASP A 36 32.23 2.27 -22.69
N ALA A 37 32.94 1.14 -22.75
CA ALA A 37 33.93 0.77 -21.74
C ALA A 37 35.21 1.64 -21.76
N VAL A 38 35.45 2.39 -22.84
CA VAL A 38 36.74 3.09 -23.09
C VAL A 38 36.58 4.61 -23.12
N GLY A 39 35.34 5.13 -23.03
CA GLY A 39 35.05 6.57 -23.00
C GLY A 39 35.13 7.26 -24.36
N ALA A 40 34.90 6.53 -25.46
CA ALA A 40 34.82 7.08 -26.82
C ALA A 40 33.73 8.16 -26.96
N THR A 41 32.63 8.05 -26.21
CA THR A 41 31.51 9.01 -26.14
C THR A 41 31.86 10.30 -25.41
N LYS A 42 32.83 10.28 -24.48
CA LYS A 42 33.28 11.46 -23.72
C LYS A 42 34.31 12.30 -24.48
N SER A 43 35.05 11.68 -25.40
CA SER A 43 36.25 12.26 -26.02
C SER A 43 36.05 12.74 -27.47
N LYS A 44 35.01 12.28 -28.19
CA LYS A 44 34.75 12.68 -29.58
C LYS A 44 33.50 13.56 -29.70
N LYS A 45 33.61 14.62 -30.51
CA LYS A 45 32.46 15.34 -31.06
C LYS A 45 31.69 14.39 -32.00
N THR A 46 30.71 13.69 -31.44
CA THR A 46 29.74 12.90 -32.23
C THR A 46 28.57 13.79 -32.60
N ASP A 47 28.22 13.82 -33.88
CA ASP A 47 27.11 14.65 -34.39
C ASP A 47 25.76 14.22 -33.80
N SER A 48 25.59 12.92 -33.51
CA SER A 48 24.37 12.39 -32.91
C SER A 48 24.50 12.27 -31.38
N ARG A 49 23.79 13.16 -30.65
CA ARG A 49 23.70 13.13 -29.18
C ARG A 49 22.39 12.47 -28.73
N PRO A 50 22.41 11.68 -27.63
CA PRO A 50 21.17 11.14 -27.06
C PRO A 50 20.25 12.25 -26.55
N TRP A 51 18.94 12.06 -26.70
CA TRP A 51 17.92 12.94 -26.10
C TRP A 51 17.77 12.74 -24.59
N GLU A 52 18.12 11.56 -24.05
CA GLU A 52 18.16 11.35 -22.60
C GLU A 52 19.34 12.09 -21.97
N ARG A 53 19.05 13.08 -21.12
CA ARG A 53 20.03 13.93 -20.42
C ARG A 53 19.97 13.80 -18.91
N LYS A 54 18.79 13.48 -18.35
CA LYS A 54 18.56 13.32 -16.90
C LYS A 54 18.15 11.89 -16.50
N PRO A 55 19.00 10.87 -16.72
CA PRO A 55 18.64 9.46 -16.52
C PRO A 55 18.32 9.09 -15.06
N THR A 56 18.81 9.88 -14.08
CA THR A 56 18.61 9.62 -12.65
C THR A 56 17.32 10.22 -12.09
N VAL A 57 16.64 11.09 -12.85
CA VAL A 57 15.39 11.74 -12.43
C VAL A 57 14.21 10.88 -12.86
N ALA A 58 13.21 10.69 -12.01
CA ALA A 58 12.04 9.87 -12.34
C ALA A 58 11.13 10.55 -13.37
N LEU A 59 10.32 9.77 -14.10
CA LEU A 59 9.40 10.31 -15.11
C LEU A 59 8.38 11.29 -14.50
N ILE A 60 7.79 10.94 -13.36
CA ILE A 60 6.82 11.78 -12.66
C ILE A 60 7.41 13.13 -12.26
N ASP A 61 8.68 13.17 -11.85
CA ASP A 61 9.35 14.42 -11.47
C ASP A 61 9.58 15.31 -12.69
N LEU A 62 9.92 14.73 -13.85
CA LEU A 62 10.04 15.48 -15.11
C LEU A 62 8.69 16.08 -15.55
N LEU A 63 7.63 15.28 -15.49
CA LEU A 63 6.26 15.72 -15.82
C LEU A 63 5.84 16.88 -14.92
N ASN A 64 6.00 16.71 -13.60
CA ASN A 64 5.62 17.73 -12.63
C ASN A 64 6.49 18.99 -12.73
N ALA A 65 7.79 18.86 -13.03
CA ALA A 65 8.66 20.01 -13.21
C ALA A 65 8.22 20.90 -14.39
N ILE A 66 7.79 20.31 -15.52
CA ILE A 66 7.23 21.09 -16.63
C ILE A 66 5.91 21.75 -16.24
N THR A 67 5.03 21.02 -15.54
CA THR A 67 3.77 21.60 -15.03
C THR A 67 4.01 22.77 -14.06
N MET A 68 5.10 22.72 -13.29
CA MET A 68 5.52 23.81 -12.39
C MET A 68 6.23 24.97 -13.12
N GLY A 69 6.48 24.87 -14.42
CA GLY A 69 7.09 25.93 -15.23
C GLY A 69 8.62 25.87 -15.33
N VAL A 70 9.25 24.71 -15.15
CA VAL A 70 10.69 24.54 -15.38
C VAL A 70 10.98 24.46 -16.87
N GLU A 71 11.73 25.44 -17.40
CA GLU A 71 12.03 25.61 -18.83
C GLU A 71 13.48 25.20 -19.17
N GLU A 72 13.88 23.98 -18.81
CA GLU A 72 15.22 23.46 -19.09
C GLU A 72 15.25 22.51 -20.31
N GLU A 73 16.16 22.76 -21.26
CA GLU A 73 16.33 21.94 -22.48
C GLU A 73 16.52 20.45 -22.17
N ASP A 74 17.44 20.14 -21.25
CA ASP A 74 17.76 18.77 -20.85
C ASP A 74 16.53 18.01 -20.30
N LEU A 75 15.62 18.74 -19.66
CA LEU A 75 14.39 18.19 -19.09
C LEU A 75 13.40 17.84 -20.21
N PHE A 76 13.16 18.77 -21.13
CA PHE A 76 12.26 18.59 -22.28
C PHE A 76 12.71 17.43 -23.16
N LEU A 77 13.99 17.37 -23.52
CA LEU A 77 14.55 16.29 -24.33
C LEU A 77 14.47 14.92 -23.63
N SER A 78 14.73 14.87 -22.32
CA SER A 78 14.62 13.63 -21.55
C SER A 78 13.18 13.16 -21.46
N LEU A 79 12.23 14.07 -21.24
CA LEU A 79 10.80 13.73 -21.21
C LEU A 79 10.33 13.24 -22.59
N ALA A 80 10.64 13.96 -23.66
CA ALA A 80 10.31 13.57 -25.03
C ALA A 80 10.81 12.16 -25.36
N ASN A 81 12.06 11.85 -25.00
CA ASN A 81 12.65 10.52 -25.19
C ASN A 81 11.95 9.40 -24.39
N ARG A 82 11.37 9.70 -23.23
CA ARG A 82 10.62 8.70 -22.46
C ARG A 82 9.21 8.51 -22.97
N LEU A 83 8.53 9.60 -23.35
CA LEU A 83 7.20 9.53 -23.95
C LEU A 83 7.20 8.78 -25.29
N ILE A 84 8.21 8.98 -26.14
CA ILE A 84 8.31 8.25 -27.40
C ILE A 84 8.55 6.74 -27.20
N ARG A 85 9.20 6.35 -26.10
CA ARG A 85 9.37 4.93 -25.74
C ARG A 85 8.06 4.33 -25.25
N LEU A 86 7.37 5.07 -24.38
CA LEU A 86 6.07 4.67 -23.84
C LEU A 86 5.04 4.47 -24.97
N GLU A 87 5.01 5.37 -25.96
CA GLU A 87 4.15 5.28 -27.15
C GLU A 87 4.30 3.94 -27.92
N GLN A 88 5.47 3.31 -27.88
CA GLN A 88 5.70 2.01 -28.53
C GLN A 88 5.24 0.80 -27.71
N GLN A 89 4.86 1.02 -26.45
CA GLN A 89 4.47 -0.02 -25.50
C GLN A 89 2.97 -0.01 -25.23
N ILE A 90 2.35 1.18 -25.23
CA ILE A 90 0.93 1.34 -24.88
C ILE A 90 -0.03 0.67 -25.85
N THR A 91 -1.18 0.26 -25.31
CA THR A 91 -2.28 -0.35 -26.06
C THR A 91 -3.21 0.69 -26.69
N GLU A 92 -4.03 0.29 -27.67
CA GLU A 92 -5.00 1.21 -28.31
C GLU A 92 -6.02 1.80 -27.31
N LYS A 93 -6.45 1.01 -26.32
CA LYS A 93 -7.35 1.49 -25.26
C LYS A 93 -6.69 2.56 -24.38
N GLU A 94 -5.40 2.38 -24.07
CA GLU A 94 -4.65 3.37 -23.30
C GLU A 94 -4.45 4.66 -24.07
N LYS A 95 -4.24 4.57 -25.41
CA LYS A 95 -4.16 5.74 -26.31
C LYS A 95 -5.46 6.53 -26.34
N GLU A 96 -6.61 5.86 -26.41
CA GLU A 96 -7.93 6.52 -26.40
C GLU A 96 -8.12 7.34 -25.12
N LYS A 97 -7.87 6.74 -23.95
CA LYS A 97 -7.93 7.46 -22.67
C LYS A 97 -6.89 8.58 -22.55
N LEU A 98 -5.71 8.41 -23.14
CA LEU A 98 -4.68 9.45 -23.14
C LEU A 98 -5.16 10.70 -23.87
N LEU A 99 -5.89 10.53 -24.99
CA LEU A 99 -6.49 11.63 -25.74
C LEU A 99 -7.53 12.40 -24.91
N GLU A 100 -8.26 11.73 -24.03
CA GLU A 100 -9.23 12.38 -23.13
C GLU A 100 -8.52 13.33 -22.15
N TYR A 101 -7.45 12.86 -21.50
CA TYR A 101 -6.71 13.65 -20.50
C TYR A 101 -5.78 14.72 -21.10
N SER A 102 -5.34 14.55 -22.35
CA SER A 102 -4.43 15.48 -23.04
C SER A 102 -5.13 16.56 -23.85
N GLY A 103 -6.47 16.60 -23.86
CA GLY A 103 -7.24 17.54 -24.69
C GLY A 103 -7.16 17.21 -26.19
N GLY A 104 -7.03 15.93 -26.54
CA GLY A 104 -7.04 15.43 -27.92
C GLY A 104 -5.66 15.25 -28.56
N LYS A 105 -4.57 15.43 -27.80
CA LYS A 105 -3.19 15.26 -28.30
C LYS A 105 -2.64 13.87 -28.00
N ASN A 106 -2.12 13.16 -29.00
CA ASN A 106 -1.44 11.88 -28.75
C ASN A 106 0.02 12.07 -28.29
N LEU A 107 0.65 11.03 -27.72
CA LEU A 107 2.03 11.14 -27.23
C LEU A 107 3.05 11.52 -28.32
N LYS A 108 2.81 11.17 -29.59
CA LYS A 108 3.71 11.58 -30.70
C LYS A 108 3.66 13.09 -30.94
N GLN A 109 2.46 13.68 -30.88
CA GLN A 109 2.27 15.13 -31.00
C GLN A 109 2.90 15.84 -29.81
N ILE A 110 2.63 15.37 -28.58
CA ILE A 110 3.22 15.91 -27.36
C ILE A 110 4.76 15.85 -27.41
N THR A 111 5.31 14.71 -27.84
CA THR A 111 6.75 14.55 -28.03
C THR A 111 7.31 15.52 -29.07
N LYS A 112 6.59 15.73 -30.19
CA LYS A 112 7.00 16.67 -31.22
C LYS A 112 7.05 18.10 -30.67
N GLU A 113 6.03 18.53 -29.94
CA GLU A 113 5.96 19.85 -29.31
C GLU A 113 7.12 20.05 -28.33
N LEU A 114 7.42 19.06 -27.48
CA LEU A 114 8.56 19.11 -26.56
C LEU A 114 9.91 19.27 -27.27
N VAL A 115 10.10 18.58 -28.41
CA VAL A 115 11.36 18.68 -29.18
C VAL A 115 11.42 20.01 -29.93
N SER A 116 10.32 20.42 -30.57
CA SER A 116 10.24 21.68 -31.33
C SER A 116 10.51 22.90 -30.45
N ALA A 117 10.21 22.85 -29.15
CA ALA A 117 10.52 23.92 -28.20
C ALA A 117 12.03 24.27 -28.10
N TYR A 118 12.93 23.37 -28.48
CA TYR A 118 14.38 23.59 -28.49
C TYR A 118 15.03 23.25 -29.83
N ASP A 119 14.23 23.08 -30.88
CA ASP A 119 14.72 22.83 -32.23
C ASP A 119 15.03 24.17 -32.94
N PRO A 120 16.30 24.45 -33.32
CA PRO A 120 16.67 25.71 -33.96
C PRO A 120 15.84 26.00 -35.22
N ASP A 121 15.54 24.99 -36.02
CA ASP A 121 14.83 25.16 -37.29
C ASP A 121 13.36 25.55 -37.03
N ALA A 122 12.70 24.90 -36.07
CA ALA A 122 11.33 25.22 -35.68
C ALA A 122 11.21 26.62 -35.04
N ILE A 123 12.20 27.00 -34.22
CA ILE A 123 12.27 28.34 -33.63
C ILE A 123 12.46 29.39 -34.72
N GLU A 124 13.31 29.12 -35.72
CA GLU A 124 13.52 30.02 -36.85
C GLU A 124 12.27 30.18 -37.71
N GLU A 125 11.59 29.09 -38.06
CA GLU A 125 10.34 29.13 -38.85
C GLU A 125 9.24 29.96 -38.16
N LEU A 126 9.04 29.75 -36.86
CA LEU A 126 8.06 30.52 -36.09
C LEU A 126 8.50 31.98 -35.89
N ALA A 127 9.79 32.22 -35.68
CA ALA A 127 10.33 33.58 -35.58
C ALA A 127 10.18 34.35 -36.89
N GLU A 128 10.42 33.71 -38.04
CA GLU A 128 10.20 34.32 -39.35
C GLU A 128 8.74 34.67 -39.58
N SER A 129 7.82 33.77 -39.22
CA SER A 129 6.37 34.02 -39.30
C SER A 129 5.96 35.23 -38.44
N LYS A 130 6.55 35.37 -37.24
CA LYS A 130 6.34 36.54 -36.37
C LYS A 130 6.94 37.82 -36.93
N ILE A 131 8.13 37.74 -37.51
CA ILE A 131 8.79 38.87 -38.16
C ILE A 131 7.93 39.35 -39.35
N GLU A 132 7.39 38.43 -40.16
CA GLU A 132 6.50 38.77 -41.27
C GLU A 132 5.21 39.45 -40.79
N ALA A 133 4.59 38.91 -39.73
CA ALA A 133 3.42 39.53 -39.09
C ALA A 133 3.72 40.93 -38.51
N HIS A 134 4.88 41.10 -37.88
CA HIS A 134 5.33 42.39 -37.36
C HIS A 134 5.62 43.40 -38.49
N CYS A 135 6.34 42.99 -39.54
CA CYS A 135 6.65 43.86 -40.67
C CYS A 135 5.40 44.26 -41.46
N SER A 136 4.44 43.36 -41.64
CA SER A 136 3.16 43.67 -42.30
C SER A 136 2.30 44.64 -41.49
N THR A 137 2.21 44.44 -40.17
CA THR A 137 1.48 45.36 -39.28
C THR A 137 2.15 46.72 -39.17
N ALA A 138 3.48 46.77 -39.08
CA ALA A 138 4.24 48.03 -39.09
C ALA A 138 4.08 48.79 -40.42
N ALA A 139 4.12 48.08 -41.56
CA ALA A 139 3.91 48.65 -42.88
C ALA A 139 2.55 49.37 -43.01
N MET A 140 1.49 48.83 -42.41
CA MET A 140 0.18 49.49 -42.38
C MET A 140 0.18 50.82 -41.62
N HIS A 141 1.08 50.98 -40.63
CA HIS A 141 1.14 52.17 -39.78
C HIS A 141 2.11 53.25 -40.29
N CYS A 142 3.22 52.86 -40.92
CA CYS A 142 4.25 53.79 -41.38
C CYS A 142 4.28 54.03 -42.90
N GLY A 143 3.49 53.28 -43.68
CA GLY A 143 3.40 53.42 -45.14
C GLY A 143 4.63 52.93 -45.92
N SER A 144 5.60 52.31 -45.23
CA SER A 144 6.77 51.66 -45.83
C SER A 144 6.44 50.25 -46.31
N SER A 145 7.23 49.67 -47.22
CA SER A 145 7.01 48.29 -47.65
C SER A 145 7.47 47.29 -46.56
N PRO A 146 6.80 46.13 -46.40
CA PRO A 146 7.23 45.11 -45.43
C PRO A 146 8.69 44.67 -45.60
N ASP A 147 9.18 44.61 -46.84
CA ASP A 147 10.57 44.25 -47.15
C ASP A 147 11.59 45.29 -46.67
N SER A 148 11.25 46.58 -46.73
CA SER A 148 12.12 47.64 -46.22
C SER A 148 12.23 47.59 -44.70
N ILE A 149 11.13 47.33 -44.01
CA ILE A 149 11.08 47.18 -42.55
C ILE A 149 11.86 45.93 -42.11
N ARG A 150 11.77 44.84 -42.89
CA ARG A 150 12.54 43.61 -42.63
C ARG A 150 14.04 43.84 -42.76
N ALA A 151 14.47 44.62 -43.76
CA ALA A 151 15.88 44.94 -43.97
C ALA A 151 16.47 45.84 -42.87
N ASP A 152 15.64 46.69 -42.25
CA ASP A 152 16.02 47.60 -41.16
C ASP A 152 16.03 46.94 -39.77
N LEU A 153 15.61 45.67 -39.66
CA LEU A 153 15.64 44.94 -38.38
C LEU A 153 17.08 44.76 -37.89
N SER A 154 17.35 45.26 -36.69
CA SER A 154 18.64 45.02 -36.03
C SER A 154 18.82 43.52 -35.70
N PRO A 155 20.06 43.02 -35.66
CA PRO A 155 20.33 41.65 -35.20
C PRO A 155 19.75 41.34 -33.81
N GLN A 156 19.67 42.34 -32.93
CA GLN A 156 19.07 42.20 -31.60
C GLN A 156 17.56 41.96 -31.67
N ALA A 157 16.85 42.68 -32.54
CA ALA A 157 15.42 42.49 -32.71
C ALA A 157 15.09 41.09 -33.26
N ILE A 158 15.93 40.57 -34.17
CA ILE A 158 15.79 39.20 -34.68
C ILE A 158 16.00 38.17 -33.56
N ASP A 159 17.00 38.36 -32.71
CA ASP A 159 17.23 37.51 -31.53
C ASP A 159 16.05 37.56 -30.54
N ASP A 160 15.45 38.73 -30.35
CA ASP A 160 14.27 38.88 -29.49
C ASP A 160 13.04 38.16 -30.06
N PHE A 161 12.82 38.20 -31.38
CA PHE A 161 11.78 37.40 -32.03
C PHE A 161 12.04 35.89 -31.89
N LYS A 162 13.29 35.44 -32.00
CA LYS A 162 13.65 34.03 -31.75
C LYS A 162 13.35 33.61 -30.32
N LYS A 163 13.70 34.44 -29.32
CA LYS A 163 13.36 34.18 -27.91
C LYS A 163 11.84 34.14 -27.68
N GLN A 164 11.08 35.04 -28.29
CA GLN A 164 9.63 35.05 -28.20
C GLN A 164 8.99 33.83 -28.89
N ALA A 165 9.53 33.38 -30.02
CA ALA A 165 9.09 32.16 -30.69
C ALA A 165 9.36 30.93 -29.81
N GLN A 166 10.58 30.82 -29.27
CA GLN A 166 10.96 29.73 -28.36
C GLN A 166 10.07 29.68 -27.12
N GLN A 167 9.82 30.82 -26.47
CA GLN A 167 8.95 30.92 -25.31
C GLN A 167 7.51 30.51 -25.59
N GLU A 168 7.00 30.79 -26.80
CA GLU A 168 5.67 30.34 -27.20
C GLU A 168 5.61 28.82 -27.38
N LEU A 169 6.61 28.23 -28.04
CA LEU A 169 6.71 26.78 -28.21
C LEU A 169 6.85 26.05 -26.86
N ILE A 170 7.64 26.59 -25.92
CA ILE A 170 7.77 26.06 -24.56
C ILE A 170 6.42 26.06 -23.85
N ARG A 171 5.68 27.18 -23.92
CA ARG A 171 4.35 27.30 -23.31
C ARG A 171 3.34 26.35 -23.94
N GLU A 172 3.34 26.24 -25.26
CA GLU A 172 2.46 25.31 -25.98
C GLU A 172 2.71 23.87 -25.52
N ALA A 173 3.97 23.44 -25.50
CA ALA A 173 4.34 22.11 -25.04
C ALA A 173 3.98 21.88 -23.57
N ALA A 174 4.27 22.85 -22.69
CA ALA A 174 3.98 22.75 -21.26
C ALA A 174 2.46 22.75 -20.96
N SER A 175 1.67 23.48 -21.73
CA SER A 175 0.21 23.61 -21.54
C SER A 175 -0.54 22.29 -21.66
N THR A 176 0.03 21.31 -22.34
CA THR A 176 -0.57 19.98 -22.49
C THR A 176 -0.53 19.19 -21.18
N PHE A 177 0.43 19.45 -20.29
CA PHE A 177 0.61 18.70 -19.05
C PHE A 177 -0.24 19.24 -17.90
N ASN A 178 -0.92 18.32 -17.22
CA ASN A 178 -1.78 18.60 -16.07
C ASN A 178 -1.71 17.42 -15.09
N GLY A 179 -2.25 17.59 -13.87
CA GLY A 179 -2.16 16.57 -12.81
C GLY A 179 -2.71 15.20 -13.23
N GLU A 180 -3.89 15.19 -13.86
CA GLU A 180 -4.55 13.94 -14.29
C GLU A 180 -3.74 13.22 -15.39
N LEU A 181 -3.28 13.95 -16.40
CA LEU A 181 -2.45 13.41 -17.47
C LEU A 181 -1.11 12.89 -16.92
N ASN A 182 -0.48 13.63 -16.01
CA ASN A 182 0.81 13.26 -15.44
C ASN A 182 0.72 11.96 -14.63
N GLU A 183 -0.28 11.84 -13.77
CA GLU A 183 -0.54 10.62 -13.00
C GLU A 183 -0.87 9.43 -13.92
N TYR A 184 -1.69 9.67 -14.95
CA TYR A 184 -2.05 8.64 -15.91
C TYR A 184 -0.83 8.10 -16.68
N ILE A 185 0.02 8.99 -17.19
CA ILE A 185 1.27 8.61 -17.88
C ILE A 185 2.20 7.82 -16.95
N ASP A 186 2.36 8.25 -15.69
CA ASP A 186 3.23 7.55 -14.73
C ASP A 186 2.70 6.15 -14.38
N ASN A 187 1.38 6.00 -14.28
CA ASN A 187 0.74 4.71 -14.01
C ASN A 187 0.83 3.74 -15.19
N ILE A 188 0.58 4.20 -16.41
CA ILE A 188 0.81 3.39 -17.63
C ILE A 188 2.27 2.91 -17.66
N ARG A 189 3.23 3.82 -17.43
CA ARG A 189 4.65 3.45 -17.41
C ARG A 189 4.92 2.37 -16.37
N LYS A 190 4.39 2.49 -15.14
CA LYS A 190 4.55 1.45 -14.10
C LYS A 190 4.03 0.09 -14.55
N GLU A 191 2.88 0.04 -15.21
CA GLU A 191 2.29 -1.20 -15.71
C GLU A 191 3.16 -1.87 -16.79
N HIS A 192 3.67 -1.10 -17.75
CA HIS A 192 4.46 -1.64 -18.87
C HIS A 192 5.94 -1.89 -18.56
N GLU A 193 6.51 -1.17 -17.59
CA GLU A 193 7.92 -1.33 -17.18
C GLU A 193 8.09 -2.31 -16.02
N GLN A 194 7.01 -2.89 -15.49
CA GLN A 194 7.11 -3.93 -14.45
C GLN A 194 7.65 -5.24 -15.06
N ILE A 195 8.94 -5.49 -14.84
CA ILE A 195 9.58 -6.75 -15.24
C ILE A 195 9.33 -7.79 -14.15
N ILE A 196 8.52 -8.81 -14.47
CA ILE A 196 8.33 -9.98 -13.62
C ILE A 196 9.37 -11.04 -14.04
N ASP A 197 10.33 -11.34 -13.15
CA ASP A 197 11.30 -12.41 -13.38
C ASP A 197 10.59 -13.77 -13.34
N HIS A 198 10.57 -14.44 -14.49
CA HIS A 198 9.97 -15.76 -14.69
C HIS A 198 11.03 -16.84 -14.93
N ILE A 199 12.31 -16.48 -14.94
CA ILE A 199 13.44 -17.37 -15.26
C ILE A 199 14.14 -17.78 -13.98
N ASN A 200 14.43 -16.84 -13.08
CA ASN A 200 14.92 -17.13 -11.74
C ASN A 200 13.72 -17.29 -10.81
N ILE A 201 12.98 -18.37 -10.99
CA ILE A 201 11.95 -18.74 -10.03
C ILE A 201 12.69 -19.19 -8.77
N ASP A 202 12.79 -18.28 -7.81
CA ASP A 202 13.31 -18.60 -6.49
C ASP A 202 12.56 -19.81 -5.95
N LYS A 203 13.33 -20.83 -5.58
CA LYS A 203 12.76 -21.99 -4.91
C LYS A 203 12.62 -21.61 -3.46
N VAL A 204 11.39 -21.56 -2.96
CA VAL A 204 11.09 -21.35 -1.55
C VAL A 204 11.80 -22.43 -0.74
N THR A 205 12.94 -22.10 -0.15
CA THR A 205 13.67 -22.97 0.79
C THR A 205 12.98 -23.00 2.14
N GLU A 206 12.30 -21.90 2.48
CA GLU A 206 11.56 -21.72 3.72
C GLU A 206 10.41 -20.71 3.48
N SER A 207 9.18 -21.09 3.85
CA SER A 207 8.01 -20.21 3.84
C SER A 207 7.58 -19.99 5.29
N LYS A 208 8.37 -19.21 6.02
CA LYS A 208 8.01 -18.73 7.35
C LYS A 208 7.63 -17.26 7.23
N TRP A 209 6.66 -16.86 8.05
CA TRP A 209 6.43 -15.43 8.29
C TRP A 209 7.73 -14.81 8.79
N ASP A 210 7.93 -13.51 8.54
CA ASP A 210 9.03 -12.72 9.09
C ASP A 210 9.00 -12.87 10.62
N SER A 211 9.64 -13.93 11.10
CA SER A 211 9.59 -14.34 12.49
C SER A 211 10.28 -13.22 13.24
N PHE A 212 9.61 -12.65 14.24
CA PHE A 212 10.22 -11.64 15.08
C PHE A 212 11.63 -12.07 15.44
N THR A 213 12.62 -11.19 15.22
CA THR A 213 13.90 -11.36 15.89
C THR A 213 13.62 -11.43 17.39
N THR A 214 14.35 -12.26 18.11
CA THR A 214 14.16 -12.44 19.56
C THR A 214 14.13 -11.08 20.27
N GLU A 215 15.03 -10.17 19.90
CA GLU A 215 15.09 -8.79 20.43
C GLU A 215 13.80 -8.00 20.19
N LYS A 216 13.26 -8.03 18.96
CA LYS A 216 12.03 -7.31 18.59
C LYS A 216 10.80 -7.91 19.28
N ALA A 217 10.79 -9.23 19.49
CA ALA A 217 9.72 -9.90 20.23
C ALA A 217 9.69 -9.41 21.69
N TYR A 218 10.84 -9.39 22.37
CA TYR A 218 10.97 -8.85 23.73
C TYR A 218 10.59 -7.37 23.81
N GLU A 219 11.02 -6.55 22.84
CA GLU A 219 10.65 -5.13 22.78
C GLU A 219 9.13 -4.94 22.63
N THR A 220 8.49 -5.71 21.74
CA THR A 220 7.04 -5.64 21.50
C THR A 220 6.25 -6.04 22.75
N VAL A 221 6.65 -7.14 23.41
CA VAL A 221 6.04 -7.61 24.66
C VAL A 221 6.19 -6.58 25.77
N LYS A 222 7.37 -5.96 25.89
CA LYS A 222 7.64 -4.89 26.85
C LYS A 222 6.74 -3.67 26.59
N ASN A 223 6.71 -3.17 25.36
CA ASN A 223 5.91 -2.02 24.97
C ASN A 223 4.41 -2.26 25.21
N PHE A 224 3.92 -3.46 24.87
CA PHE A 224 2.55 -3.86 25.15
C PHE A 224 2.24 -3.82 26.66
N THR A 225 3.12 -4.41 27.47
CA THR A 225 2.95 -4.47 28.93
C THR A 225 2.97 -3.08 29.56
N GLU A 226 3.88 -2.21 29.12
CA GLU A 226 3.95 -0.81 29.57
C GLU A 226 2.70 -0.03 29.17
N TYR A 227 2.20 -0.22 27.94
CA TYR A 227 0.97 0.41 27.47
C TYR A 227 -0.25 0.00 28.30
N LEU A 228 -0.42 -1.30 28.59
CA LEU A 228 -1.51 -1.78 29.44
C LEU A 228 -1.44 -1.20 30.85
N LYS A 229 -0.24 -1.16 31.45
CA LYS A 229 -0.03 -0.56 32.78
C LYS A 229 -0.36 0.92 32.82
N LYS A 230 0.04 1.68 31.79
CA LYS A 230 -0.24 3.12 31.69
C LYS A 230 -1.73 3.42 31.57
N ASN A 231 -2.49 2.56 30.91
CA ASN A 231 -3.92 2.74 30.65
C ASN A 231 -4.84 2.06 31.69
N LYS A 232 -4.29 1.42 32.72
CA LYS A 232 -5.08 0.61 33.67
C LYS A 232 -6.11 1.41 34.47
N ASP A 233 -5.86 2.69 34.72
CA ASP A 233 -6.75 3.55 35.51
C ASP A 233 -7.85 4.18 34.65
N GLU A 234 -7.66 4.21 33.32
CA GLU A 234 -8.60 4.78 32.37
C GLU A 234 -9.56 3.72 31.81
N ILE A 235 -9.07 2.50 31.55
CA ILE A 235 -9.89 1.42 30.98
C ILE A 235 -10.32 0.44 32.07
N GLN A 236 -11.63 0.29 32.26
CA GLN A 236 -12.20 -0.53 33.33
C GLN A 236 -11.73 -2.00 33.28
N ALA A 237 -11.62 -2.59 32.08
CA ALA A 237 -11.16 -3.97 31.93
C ALA A 237 -9.75 -4.16 32.50
N LEU A 238 -8.83 -3.25 32.17
CA LEU A 238 -7.44 -3.31 32.63
C LEU A 238 -7.35 -3.08 34.13
N SER A 239 -8.14 -2.16 34.68
CA SER A 239 -8.24 -1.96 36.13
C SER A 239 -8.62 -3.26 36.86
N ILE A 240 -9.57 -4.03 36.30
CA ILE A 240 -9.98 -5.31 36.87
C ILE A 240 -8.84 -6.34 36.81
N PHE A 241 -8.19 -6.49 35.65
CA PHE A 241 -7.10 -7.47 35.51
C PHE A 241 -5.92 -7.19 36.45
N TYR A 242 -5.50 -5.92 36.57
CA TYR A 242 -4.37 -5.51 37.41
C TYR A 242 -4.69 -5.42 38.90
N ASN A 243 -5.86 -4.90 39.29
CA ASN A 243 -6.11 -4.48 40.67
C ASN A 243 -7.23 -5.27 41.38
N GLN A 244 -8.08 -6.02 40.65
CA GLN A 244 -9.29 -6.63 41.23
C GLN A 244 -9.48 -8.09 40.82
N PRO A 245 -8.67 -9.05 41.35
CA PRO A 245 -8.73 -10.46 40.94
C PRO A 245 -10.13 -11.07 41.01
N TYR A 246 -10.88 -10.78 42.08
CA TYR A 246 -12.24 -11.28 42.27
C TYR A 246 -13.25 -10.73 41.25
N ASN A 247 -13.04 -9.51 40.73
CA ASN A 247 -13.95 -8.89 39.77
C ASN A 247 -13.69 -9.31 38.32
N ARG A 248 -12.67 -10.13 38.05
CA ARG A 248 -12.40 -10.68 36.71
C ARG A 248 -13.60 -11.44 36.14
N ARG A 249 -14.40 -12.05 37.00
CA ARG A 249 -15.66 -12.72 36.65
C ARG A 249 -16.71 -11.80 36.03
N ASN A 250 -16.58 -10.48 36.16
CA ASN A 250 -17.50 -9.47 35.61
C ASN A 250 -16.95 -8.81 34.34
N VAL A 251 -15.82 -9.29 33.79
CA VAL A 251 -15.27 -8.76 32.53
C VAL A 251 -16.17 -9.19 31.38
N THR A 252 -16.66 -8.21 30.62
CA THR A 252 -17.57 -8.45 29.50
C THR A 252 -16.91 -8.20 28.16
N PHE A 253 -17.53 -8.71 27.09
CA PHE A 253 -17.15 -8.43 25.70
C PHE A 253 -16.96 -6.94 25.42
N LYS A 254 -17.89 -6.09 25.90
CA LYS A 254 -17.83 -4.64 25.68
C LYS A 254 -16.56 -4.03 26.27
N MET A 255 -16.17 -4.47 27.46
CA MET A 255 -14.98 -3.97 28.17
C MET A 255 -13.69 -4.38 27.46
N ILE A 256 -13.61 -5.61 26.93
CA ILE A 256 -12.45 -6.05 26.14
C ILE A 256 -12.40 -5.34 24.79
N LYS A 257 -13.56 -5.12 24.15
CA LYS A 257 -13.66 -4.37 22.91
C LYS A 257 -13.16 -2.94 23.06
N GLU A 258 -13.47 -2.28 24.16
CA GLU A 258 -12.96 -0.94 24.47
C GLU A 258 -11.42 -0.91 24.53
N VAL A 259 -10.79 -1.92 25.15
CA VAL A 259 -9.32 -2.06 25.15
C VAL A 259 -8.79 -2.19 23.72
N MET A 260 -9.42 -3.06 22.92
CA MET A 260 -9.02 -3.29 21.53
C MET A 260 -9.14 -2.04 20.66
N ASP A 261 -10.29 -1.36 20.72
CA ASP A 261 -10.56 -0.17 19.94
C ASP A 261 -9.55 0.94 20.28
N LYS A 262 -9.20 1.09 21.56
CA LYS A 262 -8.18 2.05 21.99
C LYS A 262 -6.78 1.69 21.51
N ILE A 263 -6.37 0.41 21.63
CA ILE A 263 -5.08 -0.06 21.10
C ILE A 263 -4.98 0.21 19.60
N ASN A 264 -6.01 -0.15 18.83
CA ASN A 264 -6.03 0.04 17.38
C ASN A 264 -5.97 1.52 16.98
N MET A 265 -6.55 2.41 17.79
CA MET A 265 -6.54 3.85 17.52
C MET A 265 -5.20 4.51 17.89
N GLU A 266 -4.64 4.18 19.06
CA GLU A 266 -3.47 4.89 19.60
C GLU A 266 -2.14 4.24 19.22
N GLN A 267 -2.08 2.90 19.17
CA GLN A 267 -0.86 2.12 18.96
C GLN A 267 -1.14 0.89 18.08
N PRO A 268 -1.34 1.06 16.75
CA PRO A 268 -1.65 -0.05 15.84
C PRO A 268 -0.60 -1.17 15.83
N MET A 269 0.66 -0.84 16.13
CA MET A 269 1.76 -1.80 16.25
C MET A 269 1.65 -2.70 17.49
N LEU A 270 0.67 -2.47 18.36
CA LEU A 270 0.35 -3.29 19.53
C LEU A 270 -0.96 -4.08 19.33
N ALA A 271 -1.46 -4.19 18.10
CA ALA A 271 -2.64 -4.96 17.79
C ALA A 271 -2.50 -6.43 18.24
N PRO A 272 -3.57 -7.09 18.71
CA PRO A 272 -3.49 -8.40 19.35
C PRO A 272 -2.81 -9.48 18.51
N ASP A 273 -3.04 -9.50 17.19
CA ASP A 273 -2.42 -10.50 16.31
C ASP A 273 -0.90 -10.35 16.25
N TYR A 274 -0.40 -9.11 16.19
CA TYR A 274 1.03 -8.83 16.15
C TYR A 274 1.72 -9.15 17.48
N VAL A 275 1.09 -8.76 18.59
CA VAL A 275 1.62 -9.02 19.94
C VAL A 275 1.57 -10.50 20.28
N TRP A 276 0.55 -11.22 19.79
CA TRP A 276 0.47 -12.68 19.92
C TRP A 276 1.69 -13.36 19.32
N ASP A 277 2.05 -13.00 18.09
CA ASP A 277 3.23 -13.56 17.42
C ASP A 277 4.53 -13.25 18.18
N ALA A 278 4.64 -12.07 18.80
CA ALA A 278 5.76 -11.74 19.68
C ALA A 278 5.82 -12.64 20.93
N TYR A 279 4.70 -12.89 21.61
CA TYR A 279 4.66 -13.81 22.75
C TYR A 279 4.92 -15.26 22.38
N VAL A 280 4.52 -15.71 21.18
CA VAL A 280 4.86 -17.05 20.68
C VAL A 280 6.37 -17.26 20.64
N VAL A 281 7.12 -16.23 20.23
CA VAL A 281 8.60 -16.25 20.23
C VAL A 281 9.16 -16.16 21.64
N VAL A 282 8.65 -15.24 22.48
CA VAL A 282 9.16 -15.02 23.84
C VAL A 282 8.92 -16.21 24.77
N ASP A 283 7.76 -16.83 24.69
CA ASP A 283 7.39 -17.97 25.53
C ASP A 283 7.78 -19.33 24.90
N GLU A 284 8.54 -19.33 23.80
CA GLU A 284 9.06 -20.52 23.09
C GLU A 284 7.96 -21.55 22.76
N ILE A 285 6.84 -21.06 22.25
CA ILE A 285 5.66 -21.89 21.99
C ILE A 285 5.79 -22.62 20.66
N ASN A 286 5.77 -23.96 20.69
CA ASN A 286 5.83 -24.80 19.49
C ASN A 286 4.65 -24.56 18.51
N GLU A 287 4.90 -24.69 17.21
CA GLU A 287 3.99 -24.38 16.08
C GLU A 287 2.61 -25.08 16.08
N ASP A 288 2.33 -26.01 17.00
CA ASP A 288 0.98 -26.60 17.18
C ASP A 288 -0.08 -25.59 17.65
N TYR A 289 0.32 -24.35 17.94
CA TYR A 289 -0.59 -23.20 18.14
C TYR A 289 -1.10 -22.58 16.84
N THR A 290 -0.91 -23.23 15.69
CA THR A 290 -1.55 -22.87 14.41
C THR A 290 -3.09 -22.86 14.47
N GLN A 291 -3.72 -23.51 15.45
CA GLN A 291 -5.16 -23.34 15.75
C GLN A 291 -5.53 -21.92 16.22
N ALA A 292 -4.56 -21.13 16.73
CA ALA A 292 -4.79 -19.76 17.16
C ALA A 292 -5.13 -18.80 16.00
N LYS A 293 -4.85 -19.16 14.75
CA LYS A 293 -5.26 -18.34 13.58
C LYS A 293 -6.77 -18.25 13.39
N SER A 294 -7.53 -19.22 13.93
CA SER A 294 -9.00 -19.22 13.88
C SER A 294 -9.66 -18.63 15.14
N ILE A 295 -8.87 -18.21 16.13
CA ILE A 295 -9.39 -17.62 17.37
C ILE A 295 -9.74 -16.15 17.10
N ALA A 296 -10.93 -15.73 17.54
CA ALA A 296 -11.35 -14.34 17.45
C ALA A 296 -10.33 -13.40 18.12
N SER A 297 -10.04 -12.25 17.49
CA SER A 297 -9.01 -11.31 17.97
C SER A 297 -9.25 -10.84 19.42
N LEU A 298 -10.51 -10.76 19.88
CA LEU A 298 -10.84 -10.38 21.25
C LEU A 298 -10.45 -11.46 22.27
N THR A 299 -10.62 -12.74 21.92
CA THR A 299 -10.20 -13.87 22.76
C THR A 299 -8.67 -13.95 22.86
N LYS A 300 -7.96 -13.59 21.77
CA LYS A 300 -6.50 -13.41 21.81
C LYS A 300 -6.12 -12.29 22.78
N LEU A 301 -6.78 -11.13 22.69
CA LEU A 301 -6.52 -9.99 23.57
C LEU A 301 -6.67 -10.35 25.05
N VAL A 302 -7.70 -11.12 25.44
CA VAL A 302 -7.82 -11.58 26.84
C VAL A 302 -6.64 -12.45 27.26
N SER A 303 -6.22 -13.38 26.41
CA SER A 303 -5.06 -14.23 26.68
C SER A 303 -3.78 -13.40 26.87
N LEU A 304 -3.60 -12.37 26.02
CA LEU A 304 -2.45 -11.46 26.09
C LEU A 304 -2.47 -10.61 27.35
N ILE A 305 -3.63 -10.08 27.75
CA ILE A 305 -3.78 -9.31 28.99
C ILE A 305 -3.49 -10.19 30.20
N ARG A 306 -4.00 -11.44 30.22
CA ARG A 306 -3.72 -12.39 31.30
C ARG A 306 -2.24 -12.69 31.43
N ARG A 307 -1.57 -12.95 30.31
CA ARG A 307 -0.12 -13.17 30.26
C ARG A 307 0.67 -11.94 30.72
N ALA A 308 0.28 -10.74 30.29
CA ALA A 308 0.93 -9.47 30.66
C ALA A 308 0.68 -9.03 32.12
N CYS A 309 -0.35 -9.57 32.76
CA CYS A 309 -0.67 -9.38 34.17
C CYS A 309 -0.11 -10.50 35.06
N ASP A 310 0.72 -11.40 34.51
CA ASP A 310 1.31 -12.56 35.19
C ASP A 310 0.25 -13.49 35.82
N ILE A 311 -0.96 -13.53 35.24
CA ILE A 311 -2.01 -14.48 35.63
C ILE A 311 -1.68 -15.86 35.06
N ASP A 312 -1.28 -15.88 33.79
CA ASP A 312 -0.78 -17.06 33.11
C ASP A 312 0.74 -16.95 32.95
N ASN A 313 1.48 -18.00 33.29
CA ASN A 313 2.95 -18.01 33.20
C ASN A 313 3.46 -18.09 31.74
N VAL A 314 2.64 -18.63 30.85
CA VAL A 314 2.91 -18.83 29.42
C VAL A 314 1.64 -18.45 28.66
N LEU A 315 1.78 -17.83 27.49
CA LEU A 315 0.66 -17.47 26.63
C LEU A 315 -0.21 -18.70 26.35
N THR A 316 -1.39 -18.69 26.96
CA THR A 316 -2.35 -19.79 26.85
C THR A 316 -3.64 -19.24 26.23
N PRO A 317 -4.10 -19.82 25.10
CA PRO A 317 -5.39 -19.51 24.52
C PRO A 317 -6.50 -19.61 25.55
N PHE A 318 -7.29 -18.55 25.67
CA PHE A 318 -8.32 -18.43 26.70
C PHE A 318 -9.35 -19.58 26.66
N ASP A 319 -9.65 -20.13 25.48
CA ASP A 319 -10.52 -21.29 25.32
C ASP A 319 -9.93 -22.55 25.97
N LYS A 320 -8.62 -22.76 25.91
CA LYS A 320 -7.94 -23.86 26.61
C LYS A 320 -8.07 -23.69 28.12
N THR A 321 -7.82 -22.50 28.64
CA THR A 321 -7.98 -22.19 30.08
C THR A 321 -9.42 -22.47 30.55
N ILE A 322 -10.43 -21.98 29.82
CA ILE A 322 -11.84 -22.26 30.14
C ILE A 322 -12.14 -23.75 30.08
N ASN A 323 -11.65 -24.48 29.08
CA ASN A 323 -11.89 -25.91 28.94
C ASN A 323 -11.29 -26.70 30.12
N GLU A 324 -10.10 -26.34 30.57
CA GLU A 324 -9.47 -26.96 31.72
C GLU A 324 -10.20 -26.65 33.03
N ASN A 325 -10.55 -25.38 33.25
CA ASN A 325 -11.30 -24.95 34.42
C ASN A 325 -12.69 -25.61 34.47
N PHE A 326 -13.38 -25.69 33.33
CA PHE A 326 -14.66 -26.38 33.22
C PHE A 326 -14.53 -27.87 33.54
N ARG A 327 -13.48 -28.53 33.02
CA ARG A 327 -13.22 -29.95 33.31
C ARG A 327 -12.97 -30.17 34.80
N LYS A 328 -12.17 -29.32 35.45
CA LYS A 328 -11.89 -29.38 36.90
C LYS A 328 -13.18 -29.18 37.70
N TRP A 329 -13.95 -28.14 37.36
CA TRP A 329 -15.23 -27.84 38.00
C TRP A 329 -16.23 -28.99 37.91
N ILE A 330 -16.40 -29.57 36.71
CA ILE A 330 -17.27 -30.75 36.52
C ILE A 330 -16.78 -31.94 37.36
N PHE A 331 -15.46 -32.17 37.42
CA PHE A 331 -14.91 -33.26 38.22
C PHE A 331 -15.19 -33.07 39.72
N GLU A 332 -15.01 -31.85 40.23
CA GLU A 332 -15.30 -31.50 41.63
C GLU A 332 -16.79 -31.64 41.96
N LYS A 333 -17.69 -31.15 41.10
CA LYS A 333 -19.14 -31.31 41.28
C LYS A 333 -19.58 -32.78 41.28
N ASN A 334 -18.94 -33.61 40.45
CA ASN A 334 -19.22 -35.05 40.37
C ASN A 334 -18.55 -35.87 41.50
N ALA A 335 -17.54 -35.33 42.17
CA ALA A 335 -16.84 -35.99 43.28
C ALA A 335 -17.51 -35.75 44.66
N GLY A 336 -18.38 -34.74 44.77
CA GLY A 336 -19.16 -34.47 45.97
C GLY A 336 -20.42 -35.35 46.11
N ASN A 337 -21.15 -35.18 47.22
CA ASN A 337 -22.45 -35.85 47.50
C ASN A 337 -23.62 -35.37 46.60
N HIS A 338 -23.36 -34.61 45.53
CA HIS A 338 -24.39 -34.14 44.62
C HIS A 338 -24.68 -35.20 43.55
N LYS A 339 -25.95 -35.26 43.10
CA LYS A 339 -26.33 -36.13 41.97
C LYS A 339 -25.58 -35.67 40.73
N ARG A 340 -24.95 -36.60 40.01
CA ARG A 340 -24.31 -36.34 38.72
C ARG A 340 -25.28 -35.60 37.79
N PHE A 341 -24.76 -34.61 37.05
CA PHE A 341 -25.55 -33.90 36.06
C PHE A 341 -26.11 -34.87 35.02
N THR A 342 -27.37 -34.66 34.62
CA THR A 342 -27.98 -35.37 33.50
C THR A 342 -27.31 -34.97 32.19
N GLU A 343 -27.50 -35.78 31.14
CA GLU A 343 -26.99 -35.44 29.81
C GLU A 343 -27.50 -34.08 29.32
N GLU A 344 -28.78 -33.79 29.58
CA GLU A 344 -29.40 -32.51 29.23
C GLU A 344 -28.81 -31.33 30.02
N GLN A 345 -28.56 -31.50 31.32
CA GLN A 345 -27.86 -30.50 32.14
C GLN A 345 -26.43 -30.27 31.63
N MET A 346 -25.71 -31.34 31.29
CA MET A 346 -24.34 -31.25 30.75
C MET A 346 -24.28 -30.50 29.43
N ASP A 347 -25.25 -30.71 28.54
CA ASP A 347 -25.31 -29.99 27.27
C ASP A 347 -25.57 -28.49 27.47
N TRP A 348 -26.42 -28.12 28.43
CA TRP A 348 -26.61 -26.73 28.83
C TRP A 348 -25.35 -26.10 29.40
N LEU A 349 -24.64 -26.81 30.28
CA LEU A 349 -23.37 -26.36 30.84
C LEU A 349 -22.29 -26.16 29.76
N ARG A 350 -22.25 -27.05 28.74
CA ARG A 350 -21.36 -26.89 27.58
C ARG A 350 -21.72 -25.68 26.73
N MET A 351 -23.01 -25.39 26.54
CA MET A 351 -23.48 -24.20 25.82
C MET A 351 -23.11 -22.92 26.58
N ILE A 352 -23.29 -22.91 27.91
CA ILE A 352 -22.87 -21.80 28.78
C ILE A 352 -21.36 -21.58 28.67
N LYS A 353 -20.56 -22.65 28.78
CA LYS A 353 -19.11 -22.58 28.57
C LYS A 353 -18.76 -21.98 27.20
N ALA A 354 -19.38 -22.45 26.13
CA ALA A 354 -19.14 -21.92 24.78
C ALA A 354 -19.53 -20.44 24.63
N HIS A 355 -20.58 -20.00 25.32
CA HIS A 355 -20.94 -18.60 25.39
C HIS A 355 -19.86 -17.78 26.11
N ILE A 356 -19.41 -18.22 27.29
CA ILE A 356 -18.37 -17.53 28.09
C ILE A 356 -17.04 -17.43 27.34
N VAL A 357 -16.67 -18.41 26.51
CA VAL A 357 -15.45 -18.32 25.67
C VAL A 357 -15.47 -17.10 24.73
N ASN A 358 -16.65 -16.72 24.23
CA ASN A 358 -16.81 -15.63 23.27
C ASN A 358 -17.21 -14.30 23.92
N SER A 359 -18.07 -14.34 24.95
CA SER A 359 -18.64 -13.17 25.61
C SER A 359 -17.91 -12.77 26.90
N PHE A 360 -17.02 -13.63 27.40
CA PHE A 360 -16.26 -13.53 28.66
C PHE A 360 -17.08 -13.58 29.95
N HIS A 361 -18.39 -13.40 29.84
CA HIS A 361 -19.36 -13.40 30.92
C HIS A 361 -20.70 -13.96 30.42
N ILE A 362 -21.54 -14.44 31.33
CA ILE A 362 -22.94 -14.78 31.05
C ILE A 362 -23.87 -14.20 32.12
N GLU A 363 -24.91 -13.50 31.70
CA GLU A 363 -26.00 -13.01 32.54
C GLU A 363 -27.27 -13.84 32.32
N MET A 364 -28.28 -13.63 33.16
CA MET A 364 -29.54 -14.37 33.06
C MET A 364 -30.28 -14.02 31.76
N GLU A 365 -30.13 -12.79 31.30
CA GLU A 365 -30.69 -12.22 30.07
C GLU A 365 -30.09 -12.86 28.82
N ASP A 366 -28.83 -13.31 28.87
CA ASP A 366 -28.18 -13.98 27.73
C ASP A 366 -28.86 -15.32 27.38
N LEU A 367 -29.59 -15.91 28.33
CA LEU A 367 -30.38 -17.12 28.10
C LEU A 367 -31.60 -16.87 27.19
N ASP A 368 -31.96 -15.62 26.91
CA ASP A 368 -32.99 -15.26 25.91
C ASP A 368 -32.43 -15.14 24.49
N LEU A 369 -31.11 -15.27 24.33
CA LEU A 369 -30.43 -15.21 23.04
C LEU A 369 -30.14 -16.62 22.49
N THR A 370 -29.81 -16.68 21.19
CA THR A 370 -29.41 -17.94 20.54
C THR A 370 -28.02 -18.36 21.02
N PRO A 371 -27.77 -19.65 21.32
CA PRO A 371 -28.62 -20.83 21.08
C PRO A 371 -29.58 -21.23 22.23
N PHE A 372 -29.61 -20.48 23.34
CA PHE A 372 -30.41 -20.84 24.52
C PHE A 372 -31.91 -20.72 24.29
N ASN A 373 -32.37 -19.65 23.64
CA ASN A 373 -33.78 -19.41 23.35
C ASN A 373 -34.42 -20.54 22.52
N ALA A 374 -33.69 -21.09 21.54
CA ALA A 374 -34.10 -22.22 20.73
C ALA A 374 -34.26 -23.52 21.54
N LYS A 375 -33.64 -23.61 22.72
CA LYS A 375 -33.78 -24.72 23.67
C LYS A 375 -34.69 -24.40 24.85
N GLY A 376 -35.47 -23.32 24.80
CA GLY A 376 -36.42 -22.92 25.84
C GLY A 376 -35.90 -21.90 26.85
N GLY A 377 -34.71 -21.34 26.63
CA GLY A 377 -34.15 -20.18 27.31
C GLY A 377 -34.15 -20.26 28.84
N ARG A 378 -34.40 -19.13 29.51
CA ARG A 378 -34.47 -19.04 30.98
C ARG A 378 -35.41 -20.06 31.61
N GLY A 379 -36.55 -20.34 30.95
CA GLY A 379 -37.55 -21.30 31.44
C GLY A 379 -36.99 -22.72 31.50
N LYS A 380 -36.27 -23.16 30.45
CA LYS A 380 -35.63 -24.47 30.42
C LYS A 380 -34.47 -24.56 31.41
N MET A 381 -33.65 -23.52 31.54
CA MET A 381 -32.58 -23.46 32.54
C MET A 381 -33.13 -23.67 33.95
N LYS A 382 -34.22 -22.95 34.31
CA LYS A 382 -34.88 -23.10 35.60
C LYS A 382 -35.50 -24.48 35.81
N GLN A 383 -36.02 -25.12 34.76
CA GLN A 383 -36.52 -26.49 34.84
C GLN A 383 -35.38 -27.50 35.13
N LEU A 384 -34.20 -27.28 34.55
CA LEU A 384 -33.06 -28.19 34.68
C LEU A 384 -32.32 -28.04 36.01
N PHE A 385 -32.13 -26.81 36.48
CA PHE A 385 -31.28 -26.52 37.64
C PHE A 385 -32.06 -25.95 38.85
N GLY A 386 -33.37 -25.69 38.71
CA GLY A 386 -34.20 -25.22 39.81
C GLY A 386 -33.68 -23.94 40.44
N ASP A 387 -33.68 -23.89 41.77
CA ASP A 387 -33.23 -22.76 42.58
C ASP A 387 -31.69 -22.54 42.50
N GLU A 388 -30.93 -23.51 41.98
CA GLU A 388 -29.47 -23.39 41.83
C GLU A 388 -29.06 -22.63 40.57
N THR A 389 -30.00 -22.24 39.70
CA THR A 389 -29.72 -21.64 38.39
C THR A 389 -28.80 -20.42 38.49
N GLU A 390 -29.14 -19.45 39.33
CA GLU A 390 -28.33 -18.22 39.50
C GLU A 390 -26.98 -18.52 40.16
N ALA A 391 -26.95 -19.44 41.12
CA ALA A 391 -25.73 -19.85 41.80
C ALA A 391 -24.75 -20.48 40.81
N ILE A 392 -25.23 -21.36 39.92
CA ILE A 392 -24.42 -22.01 38.89
C ILE A 392 -23.87 -20.99 37.89
N LEU A 393 -24.68 -20.03 37.41
CA LEU A 393 -24.18 -19.01 36.49
C LEU A 393 -23.07 -18.16 37.13
N LYS A 394 -23.28 -17.73 38.38
CA LYS A 394 -22.28 -16.97 39.13
C LYS A 394 -21.00 -17.76 39.37
N GLU A 395 -21.13 -19.03 39.74
CA GLU A 395 -20.01 -19.93 39.97
C GLU A 395 -19.23 -20.19 38.68
N LEU A 396 -19.90 -20.40 37.54
CA LEU A 396 -19.25 -20.58 36.25
C LEU A 396 -18.53 -19.31 35.78
N ASN A 397 -19.12 -18.14 35.95
CA ASN A 397 -18.44 -16.86 35.65
C ASN A 397 -17.16 -16.68 36.47
N GLU A 398 -17.13 -17.19 37.70
CA GLU A 398 -15.97 -17.12 38.59
C GLU A 398 -14.90 -18.17 38.25
N VAL A 399 -15.30 -19.44 38.18
CA VAL A 399 -14.36 -20.57 38.05
C VAL A 399 -13.77 -20.65 36.66
N LEU A 400 -14.53 -20.34 35.60
CA LEU A 400 -14.04 -20.50 34.23
C LEU A 400 -13.02 -19.43 33.84
N VAL A 401 -13.15 -18.22 34.38
CA VAL A 401 -12.32 -17.06 34.03
C VAL A 401 -11.14 -16.86 35.01
N ALA A 402 -11.05 -17.71 36.05
CA ALA A 402 -10.07 -17.63 37.13
C ALA A 402 -8.60 -17.51 36.66
#